data_AF-A0A9P9N4Q8-F1
#
_entry.id   AF-A0A9P9N4Q8-F1
#
_cell.length_a   1.000
_cell.length_b   1.000
_cell.length_c   1.000
_cell.angle_alpha   90.00
_cell.angle_beta   90.00
_cell.angle_gamma   90.00
#
_symmetry.space_group_name_H-M   'P 1'
#
loop_
_entity.id
_entity.type
_entity.pdbx_description
1 polymer ?
#
loop_
_entity_poly.entity_id
_entity_poly.type
_entity_poly.pdbx_seq_one_letter_code
_entity_poly.pdbx_strand_id
1 'polypeptide(L)'
;MTPTNQEDPFDTLLTLEDSLYTTAHAQGVADGARAGRIEGRVFGLEKGFEKFAALGELHGRSVVWGGRLPSLVQKAGVGKEESGSKAPTTLPMLPSNSRLQNNITLLHSLTDPLTFSTDNTEEAVADFDDRFKRAGAKVKVIERIVGEGDATTSAKSPDGSPVRGKGGPVRVVGEGKKKDKKGDDSLEDFAGSRLLR
;
A
#
# COMPACT_ATOMS: atom_id res chain seq x y z
N MET A 1 -1.05 -72.89 -26.07
CA MET A 1 -1.77 -72.42 -24.86
C MET A 1 -0.85 -71.48 -24.11
N THR A 2 -1.09 -70.16 -24.17
CA THR A 2 -0.45 -69.21 -23.24
C THR A 2 -1.16 -69.34 -21.89
N PRO A 3 -0.46 -69.57 -20.77
CA PRO A 3 -1.10 -69.63 -19.47
C PRO A 3 -1.67 -68.25 -19.14
N THR A 4 -2.94 -68.21 -18.76
CA THR A 4 -3.58 -67.03 -18.19
C THR A 4 -2.90 -66.76 -16.85
N ASN A 5 -2.11 -65.68 -16.77
CA ASN A 5 -1.63 -65.12 -15.50
C ASN A 5 -2.86 -64.84 -14.63
N GLN A 6 -3.17 -65.74 -13.70
CA GLN A 6 -4.08 -65.41 -12.62
C GLN A 6 -3.27 -64.59 -11.63
N GLU A 7 -3.45 -63.27 -11.65
CA GLU A 7 -2.92 -62.37 -10.62
C GLU A 7 -3.41 -62.85 -9.25
N ASP A 8 -2.52 -62.87 -8.25
CA ASP A 8 -2.87 -63.30 -6.90
C ASP A 8 -3.94 -62.34 -6.34
N PRO A 9 -5.10 -62.86 -5.90
CA PRO A 9 -6.18 -62.02 -5.38
C PRO A 9 -5.79 -61.17 -4.16
N PHE A 10 -4.67 -61.46 -3.49
CA PHE A 10 -4.18 -60.71 -2.34
C PHE A 10 -3.10 -59.67 -2.68
N ASP A 11 -2.54 -59.66 -3.90
CA ASP A 11 -1.48 -58.72 -4.28
C ASP A 11 -1.92 -57.26 -4.10
N THR A 12 -3.16 -56.95 -4.48
CA THR A 12 -3.72 -55.60 -4.33
C THR A 12 -3.88 -55.19 -2.86
N LEU A 13 -4.18 -56.12 -1.96
CA LEU A 13 -4.30 -55.85 -0.53
C LEU A 13 -2.93 -55.62 0.11
N LEU A 14 -1.91 -56.37 -0.31
CA LEU A 14 -0.54 -56.24 0.18
C LEU A 14 0.09 -54.90 -0.23
N THR A 15 -0.29 -54.34 -1.38
CA THR A 15 0.17 -53.02 -1.84
C THR A 15 -0.81 -51.88 -1.54
N LEU A 16 -1.93 -52.17 -0.88
CA LEU A 16 -3.01 -51.20 -0.69
C LEU A 16 -2.53 -49.96 0.08
N GLU A 17 -1.82 -50.18 1.19
CA GLU A 17 -1.33 -49.09 2.03
C GLU A 17 -0.42 -48.13 1.25
N ASP A 18 0.55 -48.66 0.52
CA ASP A 18 1.48 -47.85 -0.28
C ASP A 18 0.75 -47.12 -1.42
N SER A 19 -0.21 -47.78 -2.07
CA SER A 19 -1.04 -47.15 -3.11
C SER A 19 -1.91 -46.02 -2.54
N LEU A 20 -2.47 -46.19 -1.34
CA LEU A 20 -3.28 -45.18 -0.68
C LEU A 20 -2.43 -43.99 -0.23
N TYR A 21 -1.25 -44.23 0.37
CA TYR A 21 -0.35 -43.14 0.75
C TYR A 21 0.14 -42.35 -0.45
N THR A 22 0.63 -43.03 -1.49
CA THR A 22 1.13 -42.36 -2.69
C THR A 22 0.03 -41.57 -3.40
N THR A 23 -1.17 -42.14 -3.50
CA THR A 23 -2.33 -41.46 -4.10
C THR A 23 -2.75 -40.25 -3.26
N ALA A 24 -2.92 -40.41 -1.95
CA ALA A 24 -3.33 -39.32 -1.06
C ALA A 24 -2.28 -38.20 -1.01
N HIS A 25 -0.99 -38.55 -1.01
CA HIS A 25 0.10 -37.58 -1.06
C HIS A 25 0.12 -36.82 -2.39
N ALA A 26 0.02 -37.53 -3.52
CA ALA A 26 -0.03 -36.91 -4.84
C ALA A 26 -1.25 -35.97 -4.98
N GLN A 27 -2.41 -36.41 -4.49
CA GLN A 27 -3.61 -35.60 -4.43
C GLN A 27 -3.43 -34.37 -3.54
N GLY A 28 -2.89 -34.54 -2.33
CA GLY A 28 -2.62 -33.45 -1.41
C GLY A 28 -1.65 -32.41 -1.97
N VAL A 29 -0.60 -32.84 -2.68
CA VAL A 29 0.34 -31.94 -3.38
C VAL A 29 -0.36 -31.19 -4.51
N ALA A 30 -1.18 -31.88 -5.31
CA ALA A 30 -1.91 -31.26 -6.41
C ALA A 30 -2.93 -30.22 -5.92
N ASP A 31 -3.67 -30.55 -4.87
CA ASP A 31 -4.66 -29.68 -4.24
C ASP A 31 -3.99 -28.51 -3.54
N GLY A 32 -2.90 -28.75 -2.80
CA GLY A 32 -2.09 -27.71 -2.16
C GLY A 32 -1.51 -26.72 -3.17
N ALA A 33 -0.95 -27.21 -4.28
CA ALA A 33 -0.44 -26.34 -5.35
C ALA A 33 -1.55 -25.52 -6.02
N ARG A 34 -2.75 -26.09 -6.16
CA ARG A 34 -3.92 -25.37 -6.68
C ARG A 34 -4.39 -24.30 -5.70
N ALA A 35 -4.59 -24.67 -4.43
CA ALA A 35 -5.01 -23.77 -3.37
C ALA A 35 -4.04 -22.60 -3.21
N GLY A 36 -2.73 -22.87 -3.15
CA GLY A 36 -1.71 -21.84 -3.02
C GLY A 36 -1.69 -20.84 -4.18
N ARG A 37 -1.93 -21.28 -5.43
CA ARG A 37 -2.06 -20.35 -6.57
C ARG A 37 -3.31 -19.49 -6.49
N ILE A 38 -4.42 -20.04 -6.02
CA ILE A 38 -5.68 -19.30 -5.87
C ILE A 38 -5.51 -18.27 -4.75
N GLU A 39 -5.03 -18.70 -3.59
CA GLU A 39 -4.77 -17.84 -2.44
C GLU A 39 -3.80 -16.71 -2.78
N GLY A 40 -2.67 -17.02 -3.42
CA GLY A 40 -1.71 -16.00 -3.84
C GLY A 40 -2.31 -14.95 -4.79
N ARG A 41 -3.23 -15.35 -5.68
CA ARG A 41 -3.94 -14.40 -6.56
C ARG A 41 -4.93 -13.53 -5.78
N VAL A 42 -5.70 -14.12 -4.87
CA VAL A 42 -6.66 -13.38 -4.04
C VAL A 42 -5.92 -12.38 -3.15
N PHE A 43 -4.86 -12.82 -2.47
CA PHE A 43 -4.03 -11.98 -1.62
C PHE A 43 -3.39 -10.82 -2.40
N GLY A 44 -2.84 -11.08 -3.59
CA GLY A 44 -2.27 -10.04 -4.45
C GLY A 44 -3.29 -8.98 -4.85
N LEU A 45 -4.52 -9.41 -5.22
CA LEU A 45 -5.60 -8.49 -5.56
C LEU A 45 -6.07 -7.66 -4.37
N GLU A 46 -6.22 -8.27 -3.19
CA GLU A 46 -6.62 -7.60 -1.96
C GLU A 46 -5.59 -6.52 -1.57
N LYS A 47 -4.30 -6.88 -1.53
CA LYS A 47 -3.24 -5.93 -1.19
C LYS A 47 -3.05 -4.84 -2.24
N GLY A 48 -3.18 -5.20 -3.52
CA GLY A 48 -3.18 -4.22 -4.61
C GLY A 48 -4.30 -3.19 -4.44
N PHE A 49 -5.53 -3.66 -4.18
CA PHE A 49 -6.68 -2.79 -3.97
C PHE A 49 -6.48 -1.85 -2.76
N GLU A 50 -6.05 -2.37 -1.61
CA GLU A 50 -5.78 -1.56 -0.41
C GLU A 50 -4.77 -0.43 -0.70
N LYS A 51 -3.68 -0.75 -1.40
CA LYS A 51 -2.65 0.20 -1.81
C LYS A 51 -3.23 1.31 -2.69
N PHE A 52 -3.95 0.95 -3.76
CA PHE A 52 -4.52 1.93 -4.67
C PHE A 52 -5.68 2.73 -4.05
N ALA A 53 -6.45 2.15 -3.13
CA ALA A 53 -7.46 2.87 -2.38
C ALA A 53 -6.84 3.98 -1.50
N ALA A 54 -5.76 3.67 -0.78
CA ALA A 54 -5.03 4.65 0.01
C ALA A 54 -4.40 5.76 -0.86
N LEU A 55 -3.88 5.41 -2.04
CA LEU A 55 -3.39 6.40 -3.01
C LEU A 55 -4.53 7.29 -3.53
N GLY A 56 -5.69 6.70 -3.81
CA GLY A 56 -6.90 7.41 -4.25
C GLY A 56 -7.38 8.45 -3.23
N GLU A 57 -7.24 8.19 -1.93
CA GLU A 57 -7.52 9.18 -0.89
C GLU A 57 -6.60 10.41 -1.03
N LEU A 58 -5.30 10.19 -1.23
CA LEU A 58 -4.34 11.28 -1.43
C LEU A 58 -4.62 12.06 -2.73
N HIS A 59 -5.01 11.35 -3.79
CA HIS A 59 -5.41 11.96 -5.05
C HIS A 59 -6.63 12.86 -4.86
N GLY A 60 -7.68 12.36 -4.19
CA GLY A 60 -8.88 13.13 -3.88
C GLY A 60 -8.59 14.40 -3.07
N ARG A 61 -7.72 14.30 -2.06
CA ARG A 61 -7.25 15.48 -1.30
C ARG A 61 -6.58 16.50 -2.21
N SER A 62 -5.74 16.05 -3.15
CA SER A 62 -5.05 16.92 -4.10
C SER A 62 -6.03 17.68 -5.01
N VAL A 63 -7.10 17.01 -5.48
CA VAL A 63 -8.15 17.60 -6.31
C VAL A 63 -8.94 18.64 -5.51
N VAL A 64 -9.33 18.31 -4.28
CA VAL A 64 -10.07 19.23 -3.40
C VAL A 64 -9.25 20.48 -3.09
N TRP A 65 -7.97 20.33 -2.70
CA TRP A 65 -7.10 21.48 -2.47
C TRP A 65 -6.82 22.28 -3.75
N GLY A 66 -6.67 21.60 -4.89
CA GLY A 66 -6.53 22.23 -6.20
C GLY A 66 -7.72 23.12 -6.56
N GLY A 67 -8.95 22.64 -6.35
CA GLY A 67 -10.17 23.41 -6.57
C GLY A 67 -10.33 24.64 -5.66
N ARG A 68 -9.60 24.69 -4.54
CA ARG A 68 -9.63 25.80 -3.58
C ARG A 68 -8.57 26.87 -3.85
N LEU A 69 -7.72 26.69 -4.86
CA LEU A 69 -6.68 27.65 -5.22
C LEU A 69 -7.29 28.86 -5.98
N PRO A 70 -6.98 30.11 -5.58
CA PRO A 70 -7.54 31.30 -6.21
C PRO A 70 -7.25 31.43 -7.71
N SER A 71 -6.09 30.95 -8.19
CA SER A 71 -5.67 31.04 -9.58
C SER A 71 -6.50 30.18 -10.54
N LEU A 72 -7.04 29.05 -10.06
CA LEU A 72 -7.92 28.17 -10.84
C LEU A 72 -9.36 28.68 -10.87
N VAL A 73 -9.83 29.26 -9.76
CA VAL A 73 -11.16 29.88 -9.67
C VAL A 73 -11.27 31.12 -10.57
N GLN A 74 -10.24 31.98 -10.58
CA GLN A 74 -10.22 33.17 -11.43
C GLN A 74 -10.15 32.85 -12.93
N LYS A 75 -9.48 31.74 -13.31
CA LYS A 75 -9.40 31.31 -14.71
C LYS A 75 -10.70 30.73 -15.25
N ALA A 76 -11.57 30.23 -14.36
CA ALA A 76 -12.92 29.79 -14.68
C ALA A 76 -13.96 30.94 -14.65
N GLY A 77 -13.56 32.16 -14.27
CA GLY A 77 -14.46 33.28 -13.97
C GLY A 77 -14.27 34.51 -14.88
N VAL A 78 -14.65 34.39 -16.15
CA VAL A 78 -15.28 35.50 -16.91
C VAL A 78 -16.75 35.11 -17.09
N GLY A 79 -17.56 35.43 -16.08
CA GLY A 79 -18.99 35.14 -16.04
C GLY A 79 -19.58 35.70 -14.76
N LYS A 80 -20.16 36.90 -14.86
CA LYS A 80 -20.68 37.72 -13.77
C LYS A 80 -22.02 37.16 -13.24
N GLU A 81 -22.13 37.16 -11.92
CA GLU A 81 -23.31 37.12 -11.03
C GLU A 81 -24.72 36.86 -11.61
N GLU A 82 -25.43 35.88 -11.04
CA GLU A 82 -26.83 36.07 -10.61
C GLU A 82 -27.07 35.42 -9.24
N SER A 83 -27.82 36.15 -8.42
CA SER A 83 -28.20 35.87 -7.03
C SER A 83 -29.34 34.84 -6.97
N GLY A 84 -29.21 33.81 -6.12
CA GLY A 84 -30.27 32.84 -5.85
C GLY A 84 -29.94 31.93 -4.67
N SER A 85 -30.69 32.07 -3.59
CA SER A 85 -30.58 31.40 -2.29
C SER A 85 -30.33 29.88 -2.33
N LYS A 86 -29.11 29.44 -2.00
CA LYS A 86 -28.79 28.17 -1.33
C LYS A 86 -27.53 28.40 -0.47
N ALA A 87 -27.48 27.85 0.74
CA ALA A 87 -26.31 27.90 1.62
C ALA A 87 -25.01 27.59 0.85
N PRO A 88 -23.85 28.19 1.18
CA PRO A 88 -22.67 28.06 0.33
C PRO A 88 -22.13 26.63 0.42
N THR A 89 -22.47 25.80 -0.57
CA THR A 89 -21.83 24.50 -0.83
C THR A 89 -20.45 24.69 -1.47
N THR A 90 -19.73 25.74 -1.07
CA THR A 90 -18.43 26.12 -1.63
C THR A 90 -17.40 26.08 -0.51
N LEU A 91 -16.41 25.21 -0.66
CA LEU A 91 -15.32 25.08 0.30
C LEU A 91 -14.56 26.41 0.44
N PRO A 92 -14.06 26.75 1.64
CA PRO A 92 -13.34 28.00 1.88
C PRO A 92 -12.06 28.06 1.04
N MET A 93 -11.81 29.20 0.40
CA MET A 93 -10.64 29.38 -0.47
C MET A 93 -9.34 29.31 0.34
N LEU A 94 -8.30 28.74 -0.27
CA LEU A 94 -6.97 28.65 0.32
C LEU A 94 -6.16 29.93 0.08
N PRO A 95 -5.19 30.26 0.95
CA PRO A 95 -4.32 31.41 0.76
C PRO A 95 -3.53 31.29 -0.55
N SER A 96 -3.39 32.40 -1.28
CA SER A 96 -2.59 32.46 -2.50
C SER A 96 -1.10 32.36 -2.17
N ASN A 97 -0.57 31.14 -2.17
CA ASN A 97 0.83 30.85 -1.88
C ASN A 97 1.44 30.01 -3.01
N SER A 98 2.49 30.51 -3.66
CA SER A 98 3.17 29.80 -4.76
C SER A 98 3.76 28.46 -4.32
N ARG A 99 4.27 28.36 -3.09
CA ARG A 99 4.77 27.12 -2.51
C ARG A 99 3.65 26.10 -2.32
N LEU A 100 2.46 26.55 -1.91
CA LEU A 100 1.29 25.69 -1.75
C LEU A 100 0.84 25.14 -3.11
N GLN A 101 0.71 26.02 -4.10
CA GLN A 101 0.34 25.66 -5.47
C GLN A 101 1.29 24.61 -6.05
N ASN A 102 2.61 24.83 -5.97
CA ASN A 102 3.60 23.89 -6.49
C ASN A 102 3.51 22.51 -5.80
N ASN A 103 3.30 22.47 -4.48
CA ASN A 103 3.18 21.19 -3.77
C ASN A 103 1.88 20.47 -4.10
N ILE A 104 0.76 21.19 -4.30
CA ILE A 104 -0.52 20.59 -4.74
C ILE A 104 -0.38 20.00 -6.14
N THR A 105 0.21 20.74 -7.09
CA THR A 105 0.45 20.24 -8.45
C THR A 105 1.34 19.00 -8.45
N LEU A 106 2.42 19.01 -7.65
CA LEU A 106 3.29 17.84 -7.51
C LEU A 106 2.59 16.67 -6.83
N LEU A 107 1.73 16.91 -5.83
CA LEU A 107 0.93 15.85 -5.21
C LEU A 107 -0.02 15.22 -6.24
N HIS A 108 -0.69 16.04 -7.03
CA HIS A 108 -1.57 15.56 -8.10
C HIS A 108 -0.82 14.71 -9.11
N SER A 109 0.35 15.16 -9.59
CA SER A 109 1.14 14.37 -10.55
C SER A 109 1.70 13.08 -9.95
N LEU A 110 2.00 13.05 -8.64
CA LEU A 110 2.47 11.85 -7.96
C LEU A 110 1.35 10.84 -7.67
N THR A 111 0.09 11.24 -7.74
CA THR A 111 -1.07 10.41 -7.37
C THR A 111 -2.02 10.17 -8.56
N ASP A 112 -1.63 10.58 -9.77
CA ASP A 112 -2.44 10.43 -10.98
C ASP A 112 -2.64 8.95 -11.33
N PRO A 113 -3.87 8.41 -11.26
CA PRO A 113 -4.14 6.99 -11.43
C PRO A 113 -3.74 6.48 -12.82
N LEU A 114 -3.74 7.33 -13.85
CA LEU A 114 -3.37 6.93 -15.21
C LEU A 114 -1.88 6.68 -15.40
N THR A 115 -1.06 7.07 -14.41
CA THR A 115 0.41 6.99 -14.48
C THR A 115 0.99 5.77 -13.76
N PHE A 116 0.15 4.93 -13.16
CA PHE A 116 0.57 3.73 -12.44
C PHE A 116 0.29 2.47 -13.26
N SER A 117 1.21 1.50 -13.21
CA SER A 117 0.93 0.14 -13.68
C SER A 117 0.14 -0.63 -12.62
N THR A 118 -0.81 -1.44 -13.06
CA THR A 118 -1.57 -2.38 -12.21
C THR A 118 -0.97 -3.79 -12.23
N ASP A 119 0.20 -3.96 -12.85
CA ASP A 119 0.88 -5.26 -12.91
C ASP A 119 1.56 -5.58 -11.57
N ASN A 120 1.51 -6.85 -11.17
CA ASN A 120 2.19 -7.33 -9.96
C ASN A 120 3.66 -7.71 -10.24
N THR A 121 4.41 -6.78 -10.84
CA THR A 121 5.86 -6.92 -11.03
C THR A 121 6.62 -6.17 -9.94
N GLU A 122 7.82 -6.62 -9.59
CA GLU A 122 8.64 -5.98 -8.54
C GLU A 122 8.89 -4.49 -8.84
N GLU A 123 9.17 -4.16 -10.10
CA GLU A 123 9.38 -2.78 -10.56
C GLU A 123 8.13 -1.91 -10.37
N ALA A 124 6.95 -2.41 -10.74
CA ALA A 124 5.70 -1.67 -10.60
C ALA A 124 5.35 -1.42 -9.12
N VAL A 125 5.58 -2.42 -8.26
CA VAL A 125 5.34 -2.29 -6.81
C VAL A 125 6.32 -1.28 -6.18
N ALA A 126 7.59 -1.31 -6.58
CA ALA A 126 8.59 -0.38 -6.09
C ALA A 126 8.29 1.07 -6.49
N ASP A 127 7.94 1.32 -7.76
CA ASP A 127 7.55 2.67 -8.22
C ASP A 127 6.31 3.18 -7.49
N PHE A 128 5.31 2.31 -7.26
CA PHE A 128 4.15 2.65 -6.45
C PHE A 128 4.56 3.09 -5.04
N ASP A 129 5.34 2.27 -4.32
CA ASP A 129 5.71 2.56 -2.93
C ASP A 129 6.54 3.84 -2.83
N ASP A 130 7.41 4.12 -3.80
CA ASP A 130 8.21 5.33 -3.84
C ASP A 130 7.38 6.59 -4.16
N ARG A 131 6.42 6.50 -5.07
CA ARG A 131 5.47 7.60 -5.33
C ARG A 131 4.57 7.84 -4.13
N PHE A 132 4.05 6.79 -3.51
CA PHE A 132 3.18 6.87 -2.33
C PHE A 132 3.90 7.53 -1.14
N LYS A 133 5.16 7.15 -0.85
CA LYS A 133 5.98 7.81 0.18
C LYS A 133 6.20 9.28 -0.12
N ARG A 134 6.54 9.63 -1.37
CA ARG A 134 6.74 11.02 -1.80
C ARG A 134 5.45 11.83 -1.69
N ALA A 135 4.32 11.28 -2.12
CA ALA A 135 3.00 11.89 -2.02
C ALA A 135 2.65 12.17 -0.55
N GLY A 136 2.83 11.19 0.35
CA GLY A 136 2.61 11.36 1.78
C GLY A 136 3.47 12.47 2.41
N ALA A 137 4.71 12.64 1.94
CA ALA A 137 5.54 13.77 2.37
C ALA A 137 4.98 15.13 1.89
N LYS A 138 4.42 15.19 0.67
CA LYS A 138 3.79 16.41 0.14
C LYS A 138 2.50 16.77 0.88
N VAL A 139 1.67 15.79 1.19
CA VAL A 139 0.44 15.95 1.99
C VAL A 139 0.75 16.60 3.33
N LYS A 140 1.74 16.08 4.08
CA LYS A 140 2.17 16.66 5.37
C LYS A 140 2.63 18.12 5.25
N VAL A 141 3.26 18.48 4.13
CA VAL A 141 3.68 19.88 3.88
C VAL A 141 2.46 20.76 3.60
N ILE A 142 1.52 20.28 2.79
CA ILE A 142 0.29 21.01 2.44
C ILE A 142 -0.57 21.20 3.69
N GLU A 143 -0.82 20.17 4.48
CA GLU A 143 -1.60 20.23 5.72
C GLU A 143 -1.04 21.28 6.70
N ARG A 144 0.29 21.35 6.85
CA ARG A 144 0.94 22.36 7.69
C ARG A 144 0.77 23.78 7.18
N ILE A 145 0.72 23.97 5.86
CA ILE A 145 0.54 25.30 5.24
C ILE A 145 -0.93 25.73 5.32
N VAL A 146 -1.84 24.79 5.11
CA VAL A 146 -3.29 25.02 5.11
C VAL A 146 -3.83 25.17 6.54
N GLY A 147 -3.21 24.51 7.52
CA GLY A 147 -3.66 24.51 8.91
C GLY A 147 -4.84 23.57 9.18
N GLU A 148 -5.19 22.71 8.22
CA GLU A 148 -6.26 21.70 8.33
C GLU A 148 -5.79 20.38 8.99
N GLY A 149 -4.53 20.31 9.41
CA GLY A 149 -3.95 19.14 10.07
C GLY A 149 -4.55 18.90 11.46
N ASP A 150 -5.39 17.87 11.55
CA ASP A 150 -5.86 17.19 12.76
C ASP A 150 -6.85 17.91 13.68
N ALA A 151 -7.94 18.44 13.11
CA ALA A 151 -9.13 18.86 13.87
C ALA A 151 -9.92 17.68 14.48
N THR A 152 -9.51 16.43 14.23
CA THR A 152 -10.11 15.21 14.82
C THR A 152 -9.47 14.77 16.13
N THR A 153 -8.37 15.39 16.59
CA THR A 153 -7.77 15.13 17.91
C THR A 153 -7.74 16.34 18.85
N SER A 154 -8.18 17.53 18.41
CA SER A 154 -8.07 18.77 19.20
C SER A 154 -9.38 19.30 19.80
N ALA A 155 -10.44 18.50 19.88
CA ALA A 155 -11.66 18.85 20.61
C ALA A 155 -11.56 18.45 22.10
N LYS A 156 -10.67 19.10 22.86
CA LYS A 156 -10.82 19.28 24.30
C LYS A 156 -10.54 20.74 24.64
N SER A 157 -11.63 21.41 24.99
CA SER A 157 -11.75 22.82 25.36
C SER A 157 -10.85 23.23 26.56
N PRO A 158 -10.68 24.54 26.77
CA PRO A 158 -9.61 25.14 27.57
C PRO A 158 -10.00 25.34 29.03
N ASP A 159 -9.05 25.21 29.96
CA ASP A 159 -9.01 26.06 31.16
C ASP A 159 -7.65 26.02 31.87
N GLY A 160 -7.20 27.17 32.36
CA GLY A 160 -6.25 27.33 33.49
C GLY A 160 -4.76 26.99 33.30
N SER A 161 -3.94 28.00 32.94
CA SER A 161 -2.49 28.06 33.27
C SER A 161 -2.28 28.51 34.74
N PRO A 162 -1.06 28.65 35.32
CA PRO A 162 0.30 28.28 34.87
C PRO A 162 1.17 27.56 35.96
N VAL A 163 2.41 27.13 35.63
CA VAL A 163 3.66 27.39 36.41
C VAL A 163 4.87 26.69 35.74
N ARG A 164 5.66 27.51 35.03
CA ARG A 164 7.13 27.69 35.10
C ARG A 164 8.00 26.49 35.55
N GLY A 165 8.79 25.95 34.62
CA GLY A 165 9.90 25.04 34.92
C GLY A 165 10.89 24.93 33.75
N LYS A 166 12.08 25.50 33.95
CA LYS A 166 13.18 25.68 33.00
C LYS A 166 13.97 24.37 32.84
N GLY A 167 14.15 23.88 31.61
CA GLY A 167 15.01 22.73 31.32
C GLY A 167 15.29 22.59 29.83
N GLY A 168 16.41 23.13 29.36
CA GLY A 168 16.88 22.93 27.99
C GLY A 168 17.39 21.51 27.75
N PRO A 169 17.39 21.00 26.50
CA PRO A 169 17.82 19.64 26.21
C PRO A 169 19.35 19.52 26.28
N VAL A 170 19.81 18.64 27.18
CA VAL A 170 21.19 18.17 27.31
C VAL A 170 21.60 17.44 26.03
N ARG A 171 22.71 17.90 25.42
CA ARG A 171 23.40 17.23 24.31
C ARG A 171 24.17 16.03 24.86
N VAL A 172 23.89 14.82 24.34
CA VAL A 172 24.76 13.66 24.49
C VAL A 172 25.53 13.48 23.17
N VAL A 173 26.85 13.55 23.28
CA VAL A 173 27.84 13.37 22.20
C VAL A 173 28.61 12.08 22.48
N GLY A 174 28.86 11.31 21.42
CA GLY A 174 29.81 10.19 21.36
C GLY A 174 29.11 8.83 21.30
N GLU A 175 29.54 7.85 20.51
CA GLU A 175 30.58 7.74 19.49
C GLU A 175 30.29 6.43 18.71
N GLY A 176 30.97 6.18 17.60
CA GLY A 176 30.52 5.25 16.56
C GLY A 176 30.71 3.74 16.81
N LYS A 177 30.02 2.93 15.99
CA LYS A 177 30.60 1.74 15.34
C LYS A 177 29.74 1.21 14.19
N LYS A 178 30.40 0.97 13.05
CA LYS A 178 29.94 0.22 11.88
C LYS A 178 29.83 -1.28 12.20
N LYS A 179 28.90 -2.01 11.56
CA LYS A 179 29.20 -3.17 10.68
C LYS A 179 27.93 -3.87 10.13
N ASP A 180 27.98 -4.14 8.82
CA ASP A 180 27.56 -5.32 8.04
C ASP A 180 26.15 -5.91 8.29
N LYS A 181 25.19 -5.85 7.37
CA LYS A 181 25.07 -6.48 6.03
C LYS A 181 25.01 -8.02 6.06
N LYS A 182 23.90 -8.54 5.51
CA LYS A 182 23.66 -9.90 4.96
C LYS A 182 22.98 -10.92 5.89
N GLY A 183 21.66 -10.78 6.03
CA GLY A 183 20.74 -11.91 6.25
C GLY A 183 20.18 -12.30 4.89
N ASP A 184 20.72 -13.38 4.35
CA ASP A 184 20.30 -14.03 3.11
C ASP A 184 19.13 -14.96 3.49
N ASP A 185 17.90 -14.46 3.42
CA ASP A 185 16.69 -15.30 3.45
C ASP A 185 16.59 -15.99 2.09
N SER A 186 17.47 -16.96 1.88
CA SER A 186 17.52 -17.80 0.70
C SER A 186 16.40 -18.83 0.80
N LEU A 187 15.25 -18.50 0.20
CA LEU A 187 14.09 -19.37 0.00
C LEU A 187 14.34 -20.37 -1.16
N GLU A 188 15.57 -20.85 -1.33
CA GLU A 188 15.97 -21.72 -2.46
C GLU A 188 16.17 -23.20 -2.06
N ASP A 189 16.12 -23.54 -0.77
CA ASP A 189 16.42 -24.89 -0.28
C ASP A 189 15.21 -25.86 -0.30
N PHE A 190 14.07 -25.46 -0.87
CA PHE A 190 12.87 -26.32 -0.94
C PHE A 190 12.73 -27.08 -2.27
N ALA A 191 13.62 -26.84 -3.24
CA ALA A 191 13.49 -27.37 -4.60
C ALA A 191 14.76 -28.06 -5.10
N GLY A 192 15.22 -29.14 -4.46
CA GLY A 192 16.16 -30.04 -5.13
C GLY A 192 17.07 -30.89 -4.28
N SER A 193 16.53 -31.93 -3.63
CA SER A 193 17.34 -33.08 -3.24
C SER A 193 16.66 -34.38 -3.69
N ARG A 194 16.62 -34.55 -5.02
CA ARG A 194 16.38 -35.84 -5.68
C ARG A 194 17.63 -36.19 -6.50
N LEU A 195 18.15 -37.38 -6.21
CA LEU A 195 19.16 -38.16 -6.94
C LEU A 195 20.62 -37.66 -6.88
N LEU A 196 21.47 -38.41 -6.16
CA LEU A 196 22.69 -39.05 -6.68
C LEU A 196 23.51 -39.70 -5.54
N ARG A 197 23.20 -40.96 -5.21
CA ARG A 197 24.08 -42.13 -5.30
C ARG A 197 23.43 -43.36 -4.67
#